data_AF-B4QV19-F1
#
_entry.id   AF-B4QV19-F1
#
_cell.length_a   1.000
_cell.length_b   1.000
_cell.length_c   1.000
_cell.angle_alpha   90.00
_cell.angle_beta   90.00
_cell.angle_gamma   90.00
#
_symmetry.space_group_name_H-M   'P 1'
#
loop_
_entity.id
_entity.type
_entity.pdbx_description
1 polymer ?
#
loop_
_entity_poly.entity_id
_entity_poly.type
_entity_poly.pdbx_seq_one_letter_code
_entity_poly.pdbx_strand_id
1 'polypeptide(L)'
;MPSPRNDDENSNELGGGSDSERENEDLAMLKIVLRKLNVNDQTLLHRHVSHIPDALHMLWRLQHPRLNFELMQRKLHGSDLELFLQEMITDIPSIKFRSENLQDELNILERANIGRLLHVKCCIITWEKSPSKQNTKFPHWPFLALPKLMSNLTDLDVYCPVQDCFIDQFGKLEALKIAEEISQPAMEAIYLSGAPLKCLNLSGSYTYPMCCISYCNQLSNLFVNLDTFLAGQNEILQLPKLTELKITEIRENKDTTKALANVVQTKGNELVGIQINCIFEDHVKCLSELALNRCMNLTELQLSNCIFAYQDMAKLCLPTAITFARFSSCPDLTDEQLLDFIKANAQMEELLLDQCPELTEDLLHGVLKVRSSGIKQVHLLLRIAKSPNLWDTYQQNLKYWDTKAIYS
;
A
#
# COMPACT_ATOMS: atom_id res chain seq x y z
N MET A 1 48.08 -36.86 -75.02
CA MET A 1 48.76 -36.63 -73.73
C MET A 1 47.96 -35.57 -72.98
N PRO A 2 47.66 -35.76 -71.69
CA PRO A 2 46.58 -36.65 -71.22
C PRO A 2 45.52 -35.94 -70.32
N SER A 3 44.36 -36.58 -70.13
CA SER A 3 43.42 -36.41 -68.98
C SER A 3 43.93 -37.24 -67.76
N PRO A 4 43.21 -37.44 -66.60
CA PRO A 4 41.95 -36.88 -66.06
C PRO A 4 41.94 -36.59 -64.51
N ARG A 5 40.77 -36.16 -63.99
CA ARG A 5 40.10 -36.41 -62.67
C ARG A 5 40.88 -36.27 -61.33
N ASN A 6 40.25 -35.57 -60.39
CA ASN A 6 39.71 -36.18 -59.17
C ASN A 6 38.66 -35.26 -58.49
N ASP A 7 37.53 -35.89 -58.16
CA ASP A 7 36.57 -35.53 -57.10
C ASP A 7 37.35 -35.45 -55.74
N ASP A 8 36.90 -34.94 -54.60
CA ASP A 8 35.61 -34.76 -53.98
C ASP A 8 35.89 -34.00 -52.64
N GLU A 9 34.82 -33.62 -51.92
CA GLU A 9 34.82 -33.34 -50.46
C GLU A 9 35.55 -32.09 -49.92
N ASN A 10 34.79 -31.01 -49.68
CA ASN A 10 34.63 -30.50 -48.32
C ASN A 10 33.50 -29.45 -48.24
N SER A 11 32.27 -29.96 -48.11
CA SER A 11 31.23 -29.29 -47.35
C SER A 11 31.62 -29.34 -45.88
N ASN A 12 32.29 -28.31 -45.36
CA ASN A 12 32.38 -28.08 -43.93
C ASN A 12 31.45 -26.94 -43.54
N GLU A 13 30.29 -27.37 -43.05
CA GLU A 13 29.43 -26.64 -42.14
C GLU A 13 30.29 -26.03 -41.01
N LEU A 14 30.47 -24.72 -41.04
CA LEU A 14 30.94 -23.95 -39.89
C LEU A 14 29.71 -23.46 -39.14
N GLY A 15 29.17 -24.32 -38.29
CA GLY A 15 28.01 -24.04 -37.46
C GLY A 15 27.86 -25.07 -36.34
N GLY A 16 28.82 -25.14 -35.41
CA GLY A 16 28.76 -26.11 -34.30
C GLY A 16 29.63 -25.83 -33.07
N GLY A 17 30.25 -24.65 -32.94
CA GLY A 17 31.19 -24.37 -31.84
C GLY A 17 30.57 -23.76 -30.57
N SER A 18 29.42 -23.09 -30.66
CA SER A 18 28.93 -22.24 -29.56
C SER A 18 28.21 -23.00 -28.44
N ASP A 19 27.59 -24.15 -28.73
CA ASP A 19 26.74 -24.85 -27.74
C ASP A 19 27.55 -25.78 -26.83
N SER A 20 28.57 -26.46 -27.38
CA SER A 20 29.45 -27.34 -26.61
C SER A 20 30.36 -26.60 -25.62
N GLU A 21 30.68 -25.33 -25.89
CA GLU A 21 31.46 -24.50 -24.97
C GLU A 21 30.63 -24.06 -23.77
N ARG A 22 29.36 -23.68 -23.98
CA ARG A 22 28.42 -23.32 -22.90
C ARG A 22 28.08 -24.49 -21.99
N GLU A 23 27.81 -25.67 -22.55
CA GLU A 23 27.55 -26.87 -21.74
C GLU A 23 28.72 -27.24 -20.81
N ASN A 24 29.95 -27.03 -21.29
CA ASN A 24 31.15 -27.27 -20.48
C ASN A 24 31.32 -26.23 -19.35
N GLU A 25 30.94 -24.97 -19.60
CA GLU A 25 30.92 -23.91 -18.58
C GLU A 25 29.83 -24.16 -17.52
N ASP A 26 28.61 -24.53 -17.94
CA ASP A 26 27.50 -24.85 -17.05
C ASP A 26 27.83 -26.05 -16.15
N LEU A 27 28.44 -27.10 -16.72
CA LEU A 27 28.89 -28.25 -15.95
C LEU A 27 29.99 -27.89 -14.94
N ALA A 28 30.88 -26.95 -15.28
CA ALA A 28 31.89 -26.45 -14.35
C ALA A 28 31.26 -25.64 -13.21
N MET A 29 30.25 -24.80 -13.49
CA MET A 29 29.50 -24.03 -12.51
C MET A 29 28.70 -24.94 -11.56
N LEU A 30 28.01 -25.95 -12.09
CA LEU A 30 27.31 -26.95 -11.28
C LEU A 30 28.27 -27.69 -10.33
N LYS A 31 29.47 -28.05 -10.80
CA LYS A 31 30.50 -28.65 -9.92
C LYS A 31 30.91 -27.71 -8.78
N ILE A 32 31.01 -26.39 -9.02
CA ILE A 32 31.32 -25.41 -7.98
C ILE A 32 30.18 -25.31 -6.96
N VAL A 33 28.92 -25.29 -7.41
CA VAL A 33 27.75 -25.26 -6.53
C VAL A 33 27.69 -26.53 -5.67
N LEU A 34 27.84 -27.71 -6.29
CA LEU A 34 27.82 -28.99 -5.59
C LEU A 34 28.96 -29.12 -4.57
N ARG A 35 30.14 -28.53 -4.83
CA ARG A 35 31.27 -28.50 -3.87
C ARG A 35 30.98 -27.71 -2.59
N LYS A 36 30.00 -26.79 -2.59
CA LYS A 36 29.59 -26.05 -1.38
C LYS A 36 28.69 -26.89 -0.46
N LEU A 37 28.17 -28.00 -0.95
CA LEU A 37 27.33 -28.93 -0.21
C LEU A 37 28.20 -30.04 0.39
N ASN A 38 27.87 -30.50 1.59
CA ASN A 38 28.55 -31.66 2.18
C ASN A 38 28.15 -32.96 1.43
N VAL A 39 28.88 -34.05 1.65
CA VAL A 39 28.62 -35.33 0.95
C VAL A 39 27.19 -35.85 1.20
N ASN A 40 26.64 -35.64 2.40
CA ASN A 40 25.28 -36.07 2.72
C ASN A 40 24.25 -35.30 1.87
N ASP A 41 24.37 -33.97 1.78
CA ASP A 41 23.50 -33.10 0.98
C ASP A 41 23.61 -33.40 -0.51
N GLN A 42 24.80 -33.69 -1.02
CA GLN A 42 25.01 -34.12 -2.42
C GLN A 42 24.28 -35.44 -2.71
N THR A 43 24.37 -36.43 -1.81
CA THR A 43 23.66 -37.70 -1.98
C THR A 43 22.14 -37.53 -1.89
N LEU A 44 21.65 -36.59 -1.07
CA LEU A 44 20.24 -36.24 -0.99
C LEU A 44 19.73 -35.64 -2.31
N LEU A 45 20.45 -34.65 -2.86
CA LEU A 45 20.11 -34.05 -4.16
C LEU A 45 20.13 -35.08 -5.29
N HIS A 46 21.12 -35.98 -5.31
CA HIS A 46 21.20 -37.03 -6.32
C HIS A 46 20.01 -38.01 -6.22
N ARG A 47 19.55 -38.36 -5.00
CA ARG A 47 18.39 -39.24 -4.79
C ARG A 47 17.06 -38.61 -5.20
N HIS A 48 16.95 -37.29 -5.07
CA HIS A 48 15.70 -36.55 -5.27
C HIS A 48 15.81 -35.52 -6.39
N VAL A 49 16.65 -35.77 -7.40
CA VAL A 49 16.92 -34.81 -8.49
C VAL A 49 15.64 -34.36 -9.21
N SER A 50 14.67 -35.27 -9.34
CA SER A 50 13.35 -34.99 -9.95
C SER A 50 12.52 -33.97 -9.18
N HIS A 51 12.77 -33.78 -7.88
CA HIS A 51 12.04 -32.84 -7.02
C HIS A 51 12.74 -31.49 -6.88
N ILE A 52 13.97 -31.35 -7.39
CA ILE A 52 14.74 -30.11 -7.30
C ILE A 52 14.01 -28.93 -7.98
N PRO A 53 13.44 -29.06 -9.19
CA PRO A 53 12.72 -27.96 -9.82
C PRO A 53 11.56 -27.46 -8.96
N ASP A 54 10.71 -28.37 -8.45
CA ASP A 54 9.58 -28.01 -7.58
C ASP A 54 10.06 -27.33 -6.28
N ALA A 55 11.14 -27.83 -5.68
CA ALA A 55 11.73 -27.25 -4.48
C ALA A 55 12.31 -25.84 -4.74
N LEU A 56 13.00 -25.64 -5.87
CA LEU A 56 13.51 -24.33 -6.29
C LEU A 56 12.36 -23.36 -6.56
N HIS A 57 11.32 -23.81 -7.25
CA HIS A 57 10.13 -23.03 -7.53
C HIS A 57 9.44 -22.58 -6.24
N MET A 58 9.27 -23.49 -5.27
CA MET A 58 8.74 -23.15 -3.95
C MET A 58 9.61 -22.12 -3.22
N LEU A 59 10.93 -22.26 -3.27
CA LEU A 59 11.86 -21.30 -2.68
C LEU A 59 11.78 -19.93 -3.35
N TRP A 60 11.72 -19.88 -4.68
CA TRP A 60 11.57 -18.64 -5.43
C TRP A 60 10.25 -17.93 -5.10
N ARG A 61 9.14 -18.67 -4.99
CA ARG A 61 7.85 -18.11 -4.55
C ARG A 61 7.91 -17.47 -3.18
N LEU A 62 8.61 -18.10 -2.23
CA LEU A 62 8.77 -17.58 -0.87
C LEU A 62 9.68 -16.34 -0.83
N GLN A 63 10.77 -16.33 -1.61
CA GLN A 63 11.75 -15.25 -1.61
C GLN A 63 11.36 -14.06 -2.48
N HIS A 64 10.56 -14.29 -3.52
CA HIS A 64 10.19 -13.32 -4.54
C HIS A 64 8.67 -13.26 -4.74
N PRO A 65 7.90 -12.86 -3.70
CA PRO A 65 6.43 -12.72 -3.81
C PRO A 65 6.00 -11.58 -4.76
N ARG A 66 6.94 -10.73 -5.17
CA ARG A 66 6.75 -9.64 -6.11
C ARG A 66 7.90 -9.63 -7.12
N LEU A 67 7.58 -9.51 -8.40
CA LEU A 67 8.59 -9.31 -9.43
C LEU A 67 9.11 -7.87 -9.35
N ASN A 68 10.42 -7.74 -9.12
CA ASN A 68 11.13 -6.47 -9.15
C ASN A 68 12.33 -6.62 -10.09
N PHE A 69 12.25 -6.01 -11.27
CA PHE A 69 13.28 -6.10 -12.30
C PHE A 69 14.62 -5.55 -11.84
N GLU A 70 14.65 -4.47 -11.05
CA GLU A 70 15.91 -3.90 -10.51
C GLU A 70 16.71 -4.96 -9.73
N LEU A 71 16.01 -5.72 -8.87
CA LEU A 71 16.65 -6.76 -8.05
C LEU A 71 17.01 -7.98 -8.88
N MET A 72 16.14 -8.38 -9.80
CA MET A 72 16.37 -9.57 -10.63
C MET A 72 17.49 -9.35 -11.64
N GLN A 73 17.53 -8.20 -12.30
CA GLN A 73 18.61 -7.85 -13.23
C GLN A 73 19.97 -7.68 -12.56
N ARG A 74 20.04 -7.48 -11.23
CA ARG A 74 21.31 -7.50 -10.48
C ARG A 74 21.79 -8.92 -10.14
N LYS A 75 20.89 -9.90 -10.15
CA LYS A 75 21.14 -11.29 -9.74
C LYS A 75 21.27 -12.24 -10.91
N LEU A 76 20.45 -12.03 -11.94
CA LEU A 76 20.28 -12.88 -13.11
C LEU A 76 20.45 -12.02 -14.37
N HIS A 77 21.10 -12.59 -15.38
CA HIS A 77 21.35 -11.93 -16.65
C HIS A 77 21.04 -12.86 -17.82
N GLY A 78 20.63 -12.29 -18.96
CA GLY A 78 20.39 -13.05 -20.18
C GLY A 78 19.37 -14.19 -20.00
N SER A 79 19.74 -15.38 -20.46
CA SER A 79 18.90 -16.59 -20.47
C SER A 79 18.44 -17.03 -19.08
N ASP A 80 19.24 -16.83 -18.03
CA ASP A 80 18.87 -17.23 -16.67
C ASP A 80 17.68 -16.41 -16.14
N LEU A 81 17.64 -15.12 -16.49
CA LEU A 81 16.53 -14.25 -16.15
C LEU A 81 15.28 -14.63 -16.94
N GLU A 82 15.42 -14.95 -18.22
CA GLU A 82 14.32 -15.36 -19.09
C GLU A 82 13.69 -16.68 -18.60
N LEU A 83 14.51 -17.67 -18.26
CA LEU A 83 14.05 -18.94 -17.68
C LEU A 83 13.33 -18.71 -16.35
N PHE A 84 13.94 -17.94 -15.44
CA PHE A 84 13.32 -17.61 -14.16
C PHE A 84 11.94 -16.95 -14.34
N LEU A 85 11.82 -16.01 -15.27
CA LEU A 85 10.55 -15.34 -15.55
C LEU A 85 9.51 -16.31 -16.10
N GLN A 86 9.87 -17.17 -17.07
CA GLN A 86 8.95 -18.14 -17.65
C GLN A 86 8.35 -19.09 -16.61
N GLU A 87 9.18 -19.59 -15.68
CA GLU A 87 8.73 -20.47 -14.62
C GLU A 87 7.86 -19.73 -13.59
N MET A 88 8.27 -18.53 -13.16
CA MET A 88 7.66 -17.84 -12.02
C MET A 88 6.42 -17.01 -12.35
N ILE A 89 6.22 -16.60 -13.61
CA ILE A 89 5.23 -15.57 -13.94
C ILE A 89 3.79 -15.97 -13.62
N THR A 90 3.49 -17.27 -13.61
CA THR A 90 2.17 -17.80 -13.25
C THR A 90 1.88 -17.72 -11.76
N ASP A 91 2.91 -17.59 -10.93
CA ASP A 91 2.79 -17.58 -9.47
C ASP A 91 3.05 -16.22 -8.84
N ILE A 92 3.42 -15.20 -9.63
CA ILE A 92 3.69 -13.85 -9.14
C ILE A 92 2.39 -13.02 -9.17
N PRO A 93 1.81 -12.67 -8.01
CA PRO A 93 0.58 -11.86 -7.96
C PRO A 93 0.86 -10.36 -8.08
N SER A 94 2.11 -9.94 -7.91
CA SER A 94 2.47 -8.52 -7.83
C SER A 94 3.73 -8.19 -8.61
N ILE A 95 3.72 -7.06 -9.30
CA ILE A 95 4.85 -6.55 -10.07
C ILE A 95 5.20 -5.11 -9.67
N LYS A 96 6.48 -4.78 -9.72
CA LYS A 96 7.00 -3.42 -9.61
C LYS A 96 7.72 -3.06 -10.89
N PHE A 97 7.27 -1.97 -11.53
CA PHE A 97 7.95 -1.35 -12.65
C PHE A 97 8.64 -0.06 -12.23
N ARG A 98 9.74 0.25 -12.90
CA ARG A 98 10.37 1.57 -12.84
C ARG A 98 10.03 2.33 -14.10
N SER A 99 9.41 3.48 -13.94
CA SER A 99 8.89 4.23 -15.08
C SER A 99 10.00 4.70 -16.02
N GLU A 100 11.17 5.06 -15.51
CA GLU A 100 12.37 5.41 -16.30
C GLU A 100 12.95 4.24 -17.11
N ASN A 101 12.71 3.00 -16.70
CA ASN A 101 13.19 1.78 -17.36
C ASN A 101 12.05 0.93 -17.91
N LEU A 102 10.83 1.46 -17.96
CA LEU A 102 9.65 0.65 -18.25
C LEU A 102 9.75 -0.02 -19.63
N GLN A 103 10.30 0.68 -20.64
CA GLN A 103 10.51 0.08 -21.96
C GLN A 103 11.49 -1.10 -21.92
N ASP A 104 12.59 -0.98 -21.18
CA ASP A 104 13.55 -2.09 -21.03
C ASP A 104 12.93 -3.26 -20.28
N GLU A 105 12.15 -2.98 -19.24
CA GLU A 105 11.44 -3.99 -18.44
C GLU A 105 10.36 -4.71 -19.26
N LEU A 106 9.65 -3.99 -20.14
CA LEU A 106 8.73 -4.61 -21.11
C LEU A 106 9.47 -5.44 -22.16
N ASN A 107 10.61 -4.98 -22.68
CA ASN A 107 11.42 -5.73 -23.64
C ASN A 107 11.98 -7.04 -23.02
N ILE A 108 12.25 -7.05 -21.71
CA ILE A 108 12.64 -8.28 -21.00
C ILE A 108 11.49 -9.29 -20.97
N LEU A 109 10.28 -8.83 -20.67
CA LEU A 109 9.10 -9.70 -20.72
C LEU A 109 8.87 -10.24 -22.13
N GLU A 110 9.01 -9.41 -23.16
CA GLU A 110 8.86 -9.82 -24.55
C GLU A 110 9.92 -10.87 -24.93
N ARG A 111 11.20 -10.67 -24.58
CA ARG A 111 12.27 -11.67 -24.80
C ARG A 111 12.01 -12.99 -24.08
N ALA A 112 11.43 -12.93 -22.89
CA ALA A 112 10.99 -14.13 -22.16
C ALA A 112 9.72 -14.78 -22.75
N ASN A 113 9.19 -14.30 -23.89
CA ASN A 113 7.94 -14.72 -24.51
C ASN A 113 6.69 -14.49 -23.64
N ILE A 114 6.72 -13.47 -22.78
CA ILE A 114 5.62 -13.12 -21.88
C ILE A 114 4.83 -11.96 -22.49
N GLY A 115 3.77 -12.29 -23.21
CA GLY A 115 2.85 -11.30 -23.79
C GLY A 115 1.73 -10.83 -22.84
N ARG A 116 1.44 -11.60 -21.78
CA ARG A 116 0.34 -11.33 -20.83
C ARG A 116 0.69 -11.82 -19.41
N LEU A 117 0.29 -11.04 -18.43
CA LEU A 117 0.47 -11.25 -17.00
C LEU A 117 -0.89 -11.48 -16.33
N LEU A 118 -1.49 -12.65 -16.58
CA LEU A 118 -2.87 -12.94 -16.16
C LEU A 118 -3.04 -13.12 -14.64
N HIS A 119 -1.97 -13.50 -13.94
CA HIS A 119 -1.99 -13.76 -12.50
C HIS A 119 -1.64 -12.52 -11.66
N VAL A 120 -1.12 -11.47 -12.31
CA VAL A 120 -0.78 -10.21 -11.64
C VAL A 120 -2.07 -9.44 -11.34
N LYS A 121 -2.25 -9.14 -10.05
CA LYS A 121 -3.36 -8.35 -9.53
C LYS A 121 -2.92 -6.99 -9.00
N CYS A 122 -1.67 -6.88 -8.56
CA CYS A 122 -1.14 -5.66 -7.97
C CYS A 122 0.07 -5.14 -8.75
N CYS A 123 0.06 -3.88 -9.14
CA CYS A 123 1.14 -3.24 -9.87
C CYS A 123 1.58 -1.96 -9.14
N ILE A 124 2.88 -1.78 -9.01
CA ILE A 124 3.47 -0.55 -8.49
C ILE A 124 4.38 0.05 -9.55
N ILE A 125 4.17 1.32 -9.88
CA ILE A 125 5.00 2.07 -10.81
C ILE A 125 5.75 3.12 -9.99
N THR A 126 7.08 3.00 -9.94
CA THR A 126 7.94 3.95 -9.21
C THR A 126 8.78 4.79 -10.15
N TRP A 127 9.22 5.95 -9.66
CA TRP A 127 10.13 6.85 -10.34
C TRP A 127 11.32 7.15 -9.41
N GLU A 128 12.53 6.61 -9.68
CA GLU A 128 13.66 6.68 -8.73
C GLU A 128 14.19 8.11 -8.49
N LYS A 129 14.04 9.00 -9.48
CA LYS A 129 14.56 10.38 -9.41
C LYS A 129 13.42 11.36 -9.43
N SER A 130 12.86 11.70 -8.26
CA SER A 130 11.87 12.78 -8.13
C SER A 130 12.22 13.91 -9.10
N PRO A 131 11.35 14.27 -10.05
CA PRO A 131 11.71 15.25 -11.05
C PRO A 131 12.17 16.49 -10.30
N SER A 132 13.44 16.87 -10.47
CA SER A 132 13.84 18.23 -10.12
C SER A 132 12.84 19.13 -10.86
N LYS A 133 12.36 20.20 -10.22
CA LYS A 133 11.34 21.13 -10.76
C LYS A 133 11.64 21.69 -12.17
N GLN A 134 12.76 21.31 -12.78
CA GLN A 134 13.27 21.71 -14.08
C GLN A 134 13.18 20.62 -15.17
N ASN A 135 12.92 19.35 -14.86
CA ASN A 135 12.76 18.28 -15.88
C ASN A 135 11.31 17.81 -15.96
N THR A 136 10.49 18.60 -16.65
CA THR A 136 9.06 18.37 -16.94
C THR A 136 8.81 17.36 -18.05
N LYS A 137 9.75 16.45 -18.33
CA LYS A 137 9.53 15.41 -19.36
C LYS A 137 8.78 14.25 -18.74
N PHE A 138 7.45 14.37 -18.76
CA PHE A 138 6.52 13.30 -18.47
C PHE A 138 6.83 12.10 -19.37
N PRO A 139 6.85 10.86 -18.84
CA PRO A 139 7.09 9.67 -19.65
C PRO A 139 5.77 9.35 -20.35
N HIS A 140 5.66 9.68 -21.63
CA HIS A 140 4.45 9.40 -22.43
C HIS A 140 4.41 7.95 -22.93
N TRP A 141 5.52 7.22 -22.80
CA TRP A 141 5.70 5.89 -23.36
C TRP A 141 6.56 5.07 -22.39
N PRO A 142 6.26 3.78 -22.13
CA PRO A 142 5.28 2.87 -22.75
C PRO A 142 4.09 2.43 -21.86
N PHE A 143 3.39 3.36 -21.18
CA PHE A 143 2.29 2.99 -20.27
C PHE A 143 1.07 2.34 -20.93
N LEU A 144 0.79 2.66 -22.20
CA LEU A 144 -0.36 2.14 -22.95
C LEU A 144 -0.33 0.62 -23.19
N ALA A 145 0.82 -0.02 -23.00
CA ALA A 145 0.94 -1.48 -23.09
C ALA A 145 0.42 -2.18 -21.82
N LEU A 146 0.42 -1.51 -20.66
CA LEU A 146 0.14 -2.11 -19.36
C LEU A 146 -1.28 -2.67 -19.23
N PRO A 147 -2.35 -2.01 -19.72
CA PRO A 147 -3.71 -2.56 -19.65
C PRO A 147 -3.88 -3.89 -20.39
N LYS A 148 -3.22 -4.02 -21.54
CA LYS A 148 -3.23 -5.26 -22.33
C LYS A 148 -2.40 -6.36 -21.66
N LEU A 149 -1.25 -5.98 -21.09
CA LEU A 149 -0.36 -6.88 -20.39
C LEU A 149 -1.01 -7.44 -19.12
N MET A 150 -1.63 -6.58 -18.29
CA MET A 150 -2.19 -6.92 -16.98
C MET A 150 -3.71 -6.72 -16.94
N SER A 151 -4.45 -7.46 -17.76
CA SER A 151 -5.90 -7.30 -17.89
C SER A 151 -6.71 -7.69 -16.63
N ASN A 152 -6.07 -8.30 -15.63
CA ASN A 152 -6.68 -8.71 -14.36
C ASN A 152 -6.27 -7.84 -13.16
N LEU A 153 -5.65 -6.68 -13.43
CA LEU A 153 -5.18 -5.79 -12.39
C LEU A 153 -6.35 -5.24 -11.55
N THR A 154 -6.22 -5.38 -10.23
CA THR A 154 -7.17 -4.87 -9.23
C THR A 154 -6.59 -3.72 -8.43
N ASP A 155 -5.28 -3.66 -8.26
CA ASP A 155 -4.59 -2.67 -7.43
C ASP A 155 -3.46 -2.01 -8.22
N LEU A 156 -3.49 -0.68 -8.32
CA LEU A 156 -2.46 0.11 -9.00
C LEU A 156 -1.97 1.25 -8.11
N ASP A 157 -0.67 1.25 -7.83
CA ASP A 157 0.02 2.37 -7.20
C ASP A 157 0.93 3.08 -8.22
N VAL A 158 0.75 4.39 -8.38
CA VAL A 158 1.52 5.21 -9.31
C VAL A 158 2.25 6.31 -8.54
N TYR A 159 3.59 6.22 -8.53
CA TYR A 159 4.50 7.20 -7.94
C TYR A 159 5.29 7.94 -9.03
N CYS A 160 4.64 8.23 -10.16
CA CYS A 160 5.18 9.02 -11.25
C CYS A 160 4.08 9.93 -11.84
N PRO A 161 4.43 11.04 -12.48
CA PRO A 161 3.43 11.91 -13.11
C PRO A 161 2.67 11.20 -14.24
N VAL A 162 1.36 11.47 -14.38
CA VAL A 162 0.46 10.82 -15.35
C VAL A 162 -0.17 11.86 -16.27
N GLN A 163 0.01 11.71 -17.59
CA GLN A 163 -0.66 12.57 -18.58
C GLN A 163 -1.67 11.83 -19.45
N ASP A 164 -1.42 10.56 -19.74
CA ASP A 164 -2.21 9.76 -20.67
C ASP A 164 -3.39 9.03 -20.00
N CYS A 165 -4.44 8.80 -20.78
CA CYS A 165 -5.60 7.97 -20.41
C CYS A 165 -5.27 6.49 -20.65
N PHE A 166 -4.38 5.92 -19.82
CA PHE A 166 -4.13 4.47 -19.82
C PHE A 166 -4.80 3.77 -18.64
N ILE A 167 -5.01 4.47 -17.52
CA ILE A 167 -5.52 3.87 -16.28
C ILE A 167 -7.01 3.50 -16.43
N ASP A 168 -7.78 4.29 -17.17
CA ASP A 168 -9.19 4.06 -17.51
C ASP A 168 -9.42 2.74 -18.27
N GLN A 169 -8.38 2.19 -18.90
CA GLN A 169 -8.47 0.92 -19.63
C GLN A 169 -8.41 -0.32 -18.72
N PHE A 170 -8.10 -0.16 -17.42
CA PHE A 170 -8.12 -1.26 -16.45
C PHE A 170 -9.54 -1.54 -15.95
N GLY A 171 -10.31 -2.31 -16.72
CA GLY A 171 -11.74 -2.60 -16.41
C GLY A 171 -12.02 -3.40 -15.11
N LYS A 172 -11.00 -3.85 -14.37
CA LYS A 172 -11.13 -4.58 -13.10
C LYS A 172 -10.49 -3.84 -11.92
N LEU A 173 -10.06 -2.59 -12.12
CA LEU A 173 -9.37 -1.83 -11.10
C LEU A 173 -10.31 -1.52 -9.92
N GLU A 174 -9.92 -1.96 -8.72
CA GLU A 174 -10.66 -1.76 -7.47
C GLU A 174 -9.98 -0.75 -6.55
N ALA A 175 -8.65 -0.65 -6.60
CA ALA A 175 -7.86 0.27 -5.80
C ALA A 175 -6.84 1.03 -6.66
N LEU A 176 -6.82 2.36 -6.52
CA LEU A 176 -5.89 3.23 -7.21
C LEU A 176 -5.23 4.20 -6.24
N LYS A 177 -3.90 4.31 -6.29
CA LYS A 177 -3.14 5.34 -5.62
C LYS A 177 -2.34 6.15 -6.63
N ILE A 178 -2.44 7.47 -6.54
CA ILE A 178 -1.63 8.41 -7.33
C ILE A 178 -0.93 9.34 -6.34
N ALA A 179 0.40 9.30 -6.32
CA ALA A 179 1.21 10.11 -5.40
C ALA A 179 1.76 11.40 -6.04
N GLU A 180 1.83 11.45 -7.36
CA GLU A 180 2.39 12.56 -8.15
C GLU A 180 1.29 13.29 -8.94
N GLU A 181 1.65 14.27 -9.77
CA GLU A 181 0.72 15.03 -10.61
C GLU A 181 0.00 14.17 -11.67
N ILE A 182 -1.28 14.42 -11.90
CA ILE A 182 -2.06 13.82 -13.00
C ILE A 182 -2.83 14.89 -13.77
N SER A 183 -2.86 14.74 -15.11
CA SER A 183 -3.61 15.64 -15.98
C SER A 183 -5.13 15.51 -15.75
N GLN A 184 -5.86 16.62 -15.91
CA GLN A 184 -7.32 16.62 -15.80
C GLN A 184 -8.02 15.62 -16.75
N PRO A 185 -7.66 15.54 -18.04
CA PRO A 185 -8.29 14.56 -18.93
C PRO A 185 -8.07 13.11 -18.48
N ALA A 186 -6.88 12.77 -18.00
CA ALA A 186 -6.59 11.43 -17.50
C ALA A 186 -7.41 11.09 -16.25
N MET A 187 -7.56 12.05 -15.33
CA MET A 187 -8.36 11.86 -14.13
C MET A 187 -9.86 11.71 -14.46
N GLU A 188 -10.40 12.55 -15.35
CA GLU A 188 -11.80 12.45 -15.79
C GLU A 188 -12.07 11.11 -16.49
N ALA A 189 -11.15 10.63 -17.33
CA ALA A 189 -11.25 9.33 -17.96
C ALA A 189 -11.32 8.18 -16.93
N ILE A 190 -10.54 8.26 -15.84
CA ILE A 190 -10.59 7.27 -14.75
C ILE A 190 -11.97 7.25 -14.10
N TYR A 191 -12.52 8.43 -13.76
CA TYR A 191 -13.83 8.52 -13.12
C TYR A 191 -14.97 8.02 -14.02
N LEU A 192 -14.86 8.24 -15.33
CA LEU A 192 -15.87 7.86 -16.33
C LEU A 192 -15.66 6.45 -16.91
N SER A 193 -14.57 5.76 -16.55
CA SER A 193 -14.21 4.44 -17.08
C SER A 193 -15.24 3.33 -16.79
N GLY A 194 -16.04 3.48 -15.73
CA GLY A 194 -16.94 2.45 -15.23
C GLY A 194 -16.24 1.29 -14.51
N ALA A 195 -14.94 1.41 -14.21
CA ALA A 195 -14.21 0.43 -13.40
C ALA A 195 -14.84 0.28 -12.00
N PRO A 196 -14.75 -0.91 -11.36
CA PRO A 196 -15.29 -1.17 -10.03
C PRO A 196 -14.42 -0.56 -8.91
N LEU A 197 -14.05 0.71 -9.05
CA LEU A 197 -13.14 1.41 -8.15
C LEU A 197 -13.79 1.59 -6.78
N LYS A 198 -13.23 0.94 -5.75
CA LYS A 198 -13.67 0.98 -4.35
C LYS A 198 -12.80 1.90 -3.50
N CYS A 199 -11.52 2.00 -3.83
CA CYS A 199 -10.53 2.76 -3.08
C CYS A 199 -9.76 3.71 -4.01
N LEU A 200 -9.73 4.99 -3.65
CA LEU A 200 -8.96 6.01 -4.36
C LEU A 200 -8.10 6.81 -3.39
N ASN A 201 -6.79 6.76 -3.58
CA ASN A 201 -5.82 7.45 -2.75
C ASN A 201 -5.05 8.52 -3.53
N LEU A 202 -5.34 9.77 -3.17
CA LEU A 202 -4.82 11.03 -3.70
C LEU A 202 -4.19 11.87 -2.58
N SER A 203 -3.56 11.21 -1.61
CA SER A 203 -2.90 11.88 -0.47
C SER A 203 -1.53 12.48 -0.81
N GLY A 204 -1.21 12.63 -2.10
CA GLY A 204 0.03 13.26 -2.57
C GLY A 204 0.08 14.75 -2.23
N SER A 205 1.15 15.44 -2.66
CA SER A 205 1.33 16.88 -2.43
C SER A 205 0.62 17.76 -3.46
N TYR A 206 0.00 17.17 -4.47
CA TYR A 206 -0.64 17.87 -5.58
C TYR A 206 -2.14 18.04 -5.37
N THR A 207 -2.73 19.11 -5.89
CA THR A 207 -4.19 19.26 -5.94
C THR A 207 -4.75 18.48 -7.12
N TYR A 208 -5.62 17.52 -6.85
CA TYR A 208 -6.16 16.63 -7.89
C TYR A 208 -7.49 17.14 -8.45
N PRO A 209 -7.75 16.95 -9.76
CA PRO A 209 -9.05 17.22 -10.36
C PRO A 209 -10.13 16.30 -9.78
N MET A 210 -11.24 16.87 -9.32
CA MET A 210 -12.35 16.14 -8.70
C MET A 210 -13.65 16.20 -9.52
N CYS A 211 -13.63 16.89 -10.66
CA CYS A 211 -14.77 16.92 -11.58
C CYS A 211 -15.16 15.48 -11.98
N CYS A 212 -16.44 15.14 -11.90
CA CYS A 212 -16.99 13.82 -12.24
C CYS A 212 -16.64 12.65 -11.30
N ILE A 213 -16.00 12.86 -10.15
CA ILE A 213 -15.76 11.74 -9.20
C ILE A 213 -17.08 11.10 -8.71
N SER A 214 -18.18 11.86 -8.69
CA SER A 214 -19.52 11.37 -8.36
C SER A 214 -20.00 10.19 -9.22
N TYR A 215 -19.44 9.99 -10.42
CA TYR A 215 -19.75 8.86 -11.30
C TYR A 215 -19.13 7.53 -10.82
N CYS A 216 -18.19 7.56 -9.88
CA CYS A 216 -17.59 6.39 -9.26
C CYS A 216 -18.58 5.71 -8.28
N ASN A 217 -19.55 4.96 -8.82
CA ASN A 217 -20.65 4.36 -8.07
C ASN A 217 -20.26 3.29 -7.02
N GLN A 218 -19.02 2.82 -7.05
CA GLN A 218 -18.50 1.80 -6.12
C GLN A 218 -17.49 2.38 -5.12
N LEU A 219 -17.13 3.66 -5.25
CA LEU A 219 -16.08 4.27 -4.44
C LEU A 219 -16.57 4.41 -2.99
N SER A 220 -15.96 3.63 -2.10
CA SER A 220 -16.27 3.61 -0.68
C SER A 220 -15.21 4.27 0.18
N ASN A 221 -13.95 4.26 -0.28
CA ASN A 221 -12.82 4.78 0.49
C ASN A 221 -12.10 5.85 -0.33
N LEU A 222 -12.09 7.08 0.19
CA LEU A 222 -11.44 8.22 -0.44
C LEU A 222 -10.39 8.82 0.50
N PHE A 223 -9.16 8.90 0.00
CA PHE A 223 -8.03 9.52 0.70
C PHE A 223 -7.55 10.71 -0.13
N VAL A 224 -7.56 11.90 0.43
CA VAL A 224 -7.24 13.14 -0.29
C VAL A 224 -6.42 14.06 0.61
N ASN A 225 -5.62 14.95 0.02
CA ASN A 225 -5.13 16.10 0.78
C ASN A 225 -6.21 17.19 0.92
N LEU A 226 -5.94 18.18 1.78
CA LEU A 226 -6.88 19.27 2.04
C LEU A 226 -7.25 20.07 0.78
N ASP A 227 -6.27 20.43 -0.05
CA ASP A 227 -6.53 21.28 -1.22
C ASP A 227 -7.47 20.58 -2.23
N THR A 228 -7.25 19.29 -2.44
CA THR A 228 -8.11 18.44 -3.28
C THR A 228 -9.52 18.31 -2.71
N PHE A 229 -9.62 18.11 -1.39
CA PHE A 229 -10.91 18.05 -0.70
C PHE A 229 -11.70 19.36 -0.86
N LEU A 230 -11.08 20.51 -0.62
CA LEU A 230 -11.73 21.81 -0.74
C LEU A 230 -12.16 22.11 -2.18
N ALA A 231 -11.33 21.76 -3.17
CA ALA A 231 -11.65 21.93 -4.59
C ALA A 231 -12.81 21.02 -5.05
N GLY A 232 -12.95 19.83 -4.46
CA GLY A 232 -13.89 18.79 -4.88
C GLY A 232 -15.09 18.54 -3.98
N GLN A 233 -15.28 19.33 -2.92
CA GLN A 233 -16.23 19.00 -1.84
C GLN A 233 -17.64 18.64 -2.34
N ASN A 234 -18.18 19.38 -3.31
CA ASN A 234 -19.55 19.18 -3.79
C ASN A 234 -19.73 17.82 -4.48
N GLU A 235 -18.71 17.38 -5.22
CA GLU A 235 -18.72 16.08 -5.90
C GLU A 235 -18.51 14.94 -4.90
N ILE A 236 -17.65 15.13 -3.89
CA ILE A 236 -17.43 14.13 -2.82
C ILE A 236 -18.73 13.87 -2.06
N LEU A 237 -19.51 14.91 -1.77
CA LEU A 237 -20.82 14.79 -1.13
C LEU A 237 -21.84 14.02 -1.98
N GLN A 238 -21.63 13.90 -3.30
CA GLN A 238 -22.50 13.18 -4.20
C GLN A 238 -22.10 11.71 -4.37
N LEU A 239 -20.97 11.27 -3.79
CA LEU A 239 -20.56 9.88 -3.86
C LEU A 239 -21.59 8.96 -3.19
N PRO A 240 -22.14 7.96 -3.90
CA PRO A 240 -23.29 7.20 -3.42
C PRO A 240 -22.94 6.15 -2.36
N LYS A 241 -21.67 5.74 -2.24
CA LYS A 241 -21.22 4.66 -1.35
C LYS A 241 -20.05 5.04 -0.46
N LEU A 242 -19.76 6.34 -0.31
CA LEU A 242 -18.64 6.81 0.49
C LEU A 242 -18.86 6.44 1.97
N THR A 243 -18.02 5.54 2.49
CA THR A 243 -18.04 5.09 3.89
C THR A 243 -16.79 5.51 4.64
N GLU A 244 -15.67 5.73 3.96
CA GLU A 244 -14.41 6.13 4.58
C GLU A 244 -13.85 7.38 3.89
N LEU A 245 -13.64 8.43 4.68
CA LEU A 245 -13.01 9.66 4.23
C LEU A 245 -11.78 9.97 5.06
N LYS A 246 -10.63 10.06 4.37
CA LYS A 246 -9.34 10.40 4.97
C LYS A 246 -8.81 11.68 4.37
N ILE A 247 -8.54 12.68 5.20
CA ILE A 247 -7.97 13.96 4.75
C ILE A 247 -6.59 14.14 5.36
N THR A 248 -5.56 14.15 4.52
CA THR A 248 -4.17 14.35 4.93
C THR A 248 -3.81 15.83 4.96
N GLU A 249 -3.03 16.23 5.97
CA GLU A 249 -2.51 17.59 6.16
C GLU A 249 -3.59 18.67 6.19
N ILE A 250 -4.46 18.66 7.20
CA ILE A 250 -5.44 19.72 7.37
C ILE A 250 -4.71 20.93 7.95
N ARG A 251 -4.47 21.92 7.10
CA ARG A 251 -3.97 23.24 7.49
C ARG A 251 -5.16 24.17 7.70
N GLU A 252 -4.95 25.17 8.54
CA GLU A 252 -6.00 26.14 8.81
C GLU A 252 -6.36 26.94 7.56
N ASN A 253 -7.65 26.89 7.23
CA ASN A 253 -8.33 27.79 6.34
C ASN A 253 -9.77 27.94 6.89
N LYS A 254 -10.34 29.15 6.85
CA LYS A 254 -11.72 29.42 7.28
C LYS A 254 -12.75 28.52 6.57
N ASP A 255 -12.42 28.04 5.38
CA ASP A 255 -13.28 27.16 4.59
C ASP A 255 -13.22 25.70 5.05
N THR A 256 -12.12 25.27 5.69
CA THR A 256 -11.88 23.89 6.11
C THR A 256 -12.91 23.39 7.12
N THR A 257 -13.09 24.09 8.25
CA THR A 257 -14.04 23.66 9.29
C THR A 257 -15.47 23.60 8.76
N LYS A 258 -15.86 24.57 7.94
CA LYS A 258 -17.18 24.59 7.29
C LYS A 258 -17.37 23.43 6.33
N ALA A 259 -16.36 23.14 5.49
CA ALA A 259 -16.41 22.03 4.55
C ALA A 259 -16.51 20.68 5.27
N LEU A 260 -15.72 20.46 6.32
CA LEU A 260 -15.78 19.26 7.14
C LEU A 260 -17.13 19.12 7.88
N ALA A 261 -17.63 20.20 8.48
CA ALA A 261 -18.94 20.20 9.13
C ALA A 261 -20.07 19.89 8.13
N ASN A 262 -19.97 20.38 6.89
CA ASN A 262 -20.91 20.08 5.82
C ASN A 262 -20.89 18.58 5.43
N VAL A 263 -19.71 17.97 5.39
CA VAL A 263 -19.58 16.50 5.20
C VAL A 263 -20.25 15.74 6.34
N VAL A 264 -19.97 16.10 7.59
CA VAL A 264 -20.60 15.44 8.74
C VAL A 264 -22.13 15.60 8.69
N GLN A 265 -22.62 16.80 8.36
CA GLN A 265 -24.05 17.07 8.28
C GLN A 265 -24.75 16.27 7.16
N THR A 266 -24.10 16.14 6.00
CA THR A 266 -24.72 15.55 4.80
C THR A 266 -24.49 14.05 4.70
N LYS A 267 -23.29 13.58 5.06
CA LYS A 267 -22.82 12.19 4.89
C LYS A 267 -22.50 11.48 6.19
N GLY A 268 -22.58 12.14 7.36
CA GLY A 268 -22.15 11.56 8.64
C GLY A 268 -22.80 10.22 9.01
N ASN A 269 -24.04 9.97 8.58
CA ASN A 269 -24.71 8.69 8.82
C ASN A 269 -24.29 7.59 7.83
N GLU A 270 -23.63 7.91 6.73
CA GLU A 270 -23.09 6.93 5.78
C GLU A 270 -21.64 6.57 6.13
N LEU A 271 -20.93 7.47 6.81
CA LEU A 271 -19.53 7.29 7.19
C LEU A 271 -19.38 6.25 8.31
N VAL A 272 -18.49 5.29 8.05
CA VAL A 272 -18.01 4.26 8.96
C VAL A 272 -16.65 4.64 9.54
N GLY A 273 -15.82 5.35 8.77
CA GLY A 273 -14.49 5.77 9.20
C GLY A 273 -14.13 7.20 8.79
N ILE A 274 -13.48 7.93 9.70
CA ILE A 274 -12.96 9.27 9.43
C ILE A 274 -11.53 9.43 9.97
N GLN A 275 -10.65 10.01 9.14
CA GLN A 275 -9.31 10.42 9.56
C GLN A 275 -9.10 11.92 9.34
N ILE A 276 -8.72 12.61 10.41
CA ILE A 276 -8.51 14.05 10.45
C ILE A 276 -7.10 14.31 11.01
N ASN A 277 -6.24 14.90 10.21
CA ASN A 277 -4.93 15.38 10.64
C ASN A 277 -5.02 16.87 11.00
N CYS A 278 -5.37 17.19 12.25
CA CYS A 278 -5.65 18.53 12.75
C CYS A 278 -4.41 19.44 12.81
N ILE A 279 -4.44 20.61 12.17
CA ILE A 279 -3.54 21.73 12.49
C ILE A 279 -4.41 23.01 12.47
N PHE A 280 -5.11 23.28 13.57
CA PHE A 280 -6.04 24.41 13.70
C PHE A 280 -5.50 25.43 14.73
N GLU A 281 -5.75 26.73 14.58
CA GLU A 281 -5.46 27.68 15.67
C GLU A 281 -6.30 27.38 16.93
N ASP A 282 -7.59 27.02 16.76
CA ASP A 282 -8.50 26.63 17.83
C ASP A 282 -9.06 25.21 17.59
N HIS A 283 -8.25 24.22 17.94
CA HIS A 283 -8.57 22.79 17.79
C HIS A 283 -9.86 22.39 18.50
N VAL A 284 -10.07 22.86 19.73
CA VAL A 284 -11.23 22.51 20.56
C VAL A 284 -12.52 22.98 19.89
N LYS A 285 -12.54 24.25 19.47
CA LYS A 285 -13.71 24.81 18.79
C LYS A 285 -13.99 24.06 17.50
N CYS A 286 -12.97 23.83 16.68
CA CYS A 286 -13.13 23.10 15.42
C CYS A 286 -13.74 21.71 15.64
N LEU A 287 -13.17 20.90 16.55
CA LEU A 287 -13.68 19.56 16.85
C LEU A 287 -15.13 19.59 17.36
N SER A 288 -15.46 20.55 18.24
CA SER A 288 -16.82 20.70 18.75
C SER A 288 -17.82 21.09 17.66
N GLU A 289 -17.41 21.93 16.69
CA GLU A 289 -18.24 22.39 15.57
C GLU A 289 -18.49 21.30 14.53
N LEU A 290 -17.57 20.33 14.39
CA LEU A 290 -17.79 19.16 13.53
C LEU A 290 -18.96 18.30 14.01
N ALA A 291 -19.20 18.26 15.33
CA ALA A 291 -20.27 17.47 15.94
C ALA A 291 -20.27 15.98 15.49
N LEU A 292 -19.10 15.33 15.56
CA LEU A 292 -18.89 13.94 15.12
C LEU A 292 -19.77 12.93 15.86
N ASN A 293 -20.24 13.25 17.05
CA ASN A 293 -21.22 12.49 17.80
C ASN A 293 -22.57 12.29 17.07
N ARG A 294 -22.82 13.04 16.00
CA ARG A 294 -24.00 12.86 15.13
C ARG A 294 -23.83 11.75 14.11
N CYS A 295 -22.61 11.28 13.85
CA CYS A 295 -22.32 10.21 12.91
C CYS A 295 -22.64 8.85 13.54
N MET A 296 -23.87 8.36 13.39
CA MET A 296 -24.35 7.17 14.12
C MET A 296 -23.69 5.86 13.69
N ASN A 297 -23.18 5.80 12.46
CA ASN A 297 -22.53 4.61 11.89
C ASN A 297 -21.00 4.68 11.98
N LEU A 298 -20.44 5.75 12.55
CA LEU A 298 -19.01 5.95 12.64
C LEU A 298 -18.43 5.04 13.73
N THR A 299 -17.66 4.05 13.29
CA THR A 299 -17.01 3.07 14.16
C THR A 299 -15.48 3.23 14.18
N GLU A 300 -14.91 3.93 13.21
CA GLU A 300 -13.47 4.18 13.14
C GLU A 300 -13.15 5.68 13.21
N LEU A 301 -12.30 6.07 14.17
CA LEU A 301 -11.87 7.45 14.36
C LEU A 301 -10.35 7.54 14.39
N GLN A 302 -9.77 8.37 13.54
CA GLN A 302 -8.33 8.66 13.56
C GLN A 302 -8.10 10.16 13.66
N LEU A 303 -7.49 10.59 14.75
CA LEU A 303 -7.13 11.98 15.02
C LEU A 303 -5.62 12.11 15.13
N SER A 304 -5.02 12.93 14.28
CA SER A 304 -3.58 13.20 14.29
C SER A 304 -3.30 14.69 14.53
N ASN A 305 -2.22 15.01 15.23
CA ASN A 305 -1.77 16.37 15.52
C ASN A 305 -2.81 17.26 16.25
N CYS A 306 -3.82 16.67 16.90
CA CYS A 306 -4.86 17.46 17.58
C CYS A 306 -4.41 17.88 18.98
N ILE A 307 -4.66 19.15 19.33
CA ILE A 307 -4.45 19.74 20.66
C ILE A 307 -5.81 19.80 21.37
N PHE A 308 -5.91 19.17 22.53
CA PHE A 308 -7.17 19.06 23.28
C PHE A 308 -7.38 20.19 24.31
N ALA A 309 -6.33 20.96 24.58
CA ALA A 309 -6.26 22.04 25.57
C ALA A 309 -6.81 21.64 26.95
N TYR A 310 -6.58 20.39 27.37
CA TYR A 310 -7.09 19.81 28.62
C TYR A 310 -8.61 19.94 28.81
N GLN A 311 -9.37 20.05 27.72
CA GLN A 311 -10.82 20.11 27.79
C GLN A 311 -11.42 18.73 28.06
N ASP A 312 -12.58 18.74 28.71
CA ASP A 312 -13.41 17.55 28.88
C ASP A 312 -13.81 16.99 27.49
N MET A 313 -13.54 15.71 27.27
CA MET A 313 -13.86 15.00 26.02
C MET A 313 -15.35 15.08 25.67
N ALA A 314 -16.24 15.18 26.66
CA ALA A 314 -17.67 15.34 26.42
C ALA A 314 -18.01 16.65 25.67
N LYS A 315 -17.19 17.69 25.82
CA LYS A 315 -17.36 18.98 25.14
C LYS A 315 -16.88 18.98 23.69
N LEU A 316 -16.07 18.00 23.30
CA LEU A 316 -15.51 17.89 21.96
C LEU A 316 -16.45 17.21 20.97
N CYS A 317 -17.65 16.80 21.41
CA CYS A 317 -18.66 16.15 20.57
C CYS A 317 -18.11 14.94 19.78
N LEU A 318 -17.23 14.15 20.41
CA LEU A 318 -16.68 12.94 19.80
C LEU A 318 -17.71 11.80 19.77
N PRO A 319 -17.57 10.81 18.85
CA PRO A 319 -18.48 9.68 18.75
C PRO A 319 -18.41 8.72 19.95
N THR A 320 -19.52 8.00 20.17
CA THR A 320 -19.71 7.09 21.32
C THR A 320 -19.94 5.62 20.92
N ALA A 321 -19.74 5.30 19.64
CA ALA A 321 -19.89 3.95 19.07
C ALA A 321 -18.62 3.45 18.34
N ILE A 322 -17.45 3.91 18.79
CA ILE A 322 -16.15 3.61 18.19
C ILE A 322 -15.68 2.20 18.57
N THR A 323 -15.34 1.39 17.56
CA THR A 323 -14.68 0.09 17.69
C THR A 323 -13.17 0.21 17.52
N PHE A 324 -12.71 1.13 16.68
CA PHE A 324 -11.30 1.40 16.41
C PHE A 324 -10.96 2.88 16.55
N ALA A 325 -9.96 3.21 17.37
CA ALA A 325 -9.48 4.59 17.51
C ALA A 325 -7.96 4.68 17.33
N ARG A 326 -7.51 5.75 16.68
CA ARG A 326 -6.09 6.12 16.61
C ARG A 326 -5.90 7.57 17.01
N PHE A 327 -5.00 7.80 17.97
CA PHE A 327 -4.48 9.13 18.29
C PHE A 327 -2.99 9.16 17.97
N SER A 328 -2.55 10.16 17.21
CA SER A 328 -1.15 10.26 16.79
C SER A 328 -0.64 11.69 16.91
N SER A 329 0.50 11.86 17.57
CA SER A 329 1.13 13.17 17.79
C SER A 329 0.19 14.16 18.50
N CYS A 330 -0.56 13.67 19.49
CA CYS A 330 -1.44 14.50 20.35
C CYS A 330 -0.67 14.86 21.63
N PRO A 331 -0.09 16.07 21.73
CA PRO A 331 0.89 16.39 22.76
C PRO A 331 0.30 16.56 24.16
N ASP A 332 -0.99 16.90 24.28
CA ASP A 332 -1.66 17.22 25.54
C ASP A 332 -2.84 16.28 25.86
N LEU A 333 -2.88 15.12 25.20
CA LEU A 333 -3.84 14.07 25.50
C LEU A 333 -3.48 13.41 26.84
N THR A 334 -4.34 13.58 27.85
CA THR A 334 -4.11 13.03 29.19
C THR A 334 -4.78 11.67 29.42
N ASP A 335 -4.33 10.96 30.46
CA ASP A 335 -4.92 9.69 30.88
C ASP A 335 -6.42 9.82 31.20
N GLU A 336 -6.84 10.88 31.88
CA GLU A 336 -8.25 11.11 32.24
C GLU A 336 -9.13 11.27 30.99
N GLN A 337 -8.71 12.11 30.04
CA GLN A 337 -9.44 12.33 28.80
C GLN A 337 -9.59 11.03 28.00
N LEU A 338 -8.50 10.27 27.87
CA LEU A 338 -8.52 9.01 27.14
C LEU A 338 -9.38 7.95 27.85
N LEU A 339 -9.34 7.89 29.17
CA LEU A 339 -10.20 6.99 29.95
C LEU A 339 -11.69 7.33 29.78
N ASP A 340 -12.05 8.61 29.76
CA ASP A 340 -13.44 9.02 29.53
C ASP A 340 -13.90 8.69 28.11
N PHE A 341 -13.03 8.85 27.12
CA PHE A 341 -13.29 8.38 25.76
C PHE A 341 -13.50 6.86 25.67
N ILE A 342 -12.68 6.06 26.38
CA ILE A 342 -12.81 4.60 26.45
C ILE A 342 -14.11 4.18 27.15
N LYS A 343 -14.49 4.86 28.24
CA LYS A 343 -15.77 4.60 28.95
C LYS A 343 -16.96 4.89 28.06
N ALA A 344 -16.92 5.98 27.30
CA ALA A 344 -17.96 6.35 26.35
C ALA A 344 -18.09 5.34 25.20
N ASN A 345 -17.02 4.60 24.89
CA ASN A 345 -16.93 3.64 23.78
C ASN A 345 -16.72 2.20 24.30
N ALA A 346 -17.71 1.68 25.02
CA ALA A 346 -17.62 0.37 25.69
C ALA A 346 -17.41 -0.83 24.74
N GLN A 347 -17.67 -0.68 23.42
CA GLN A 347 -17.44 -1.73 22.41
C GLN A 347 -16.09 -1.59 21.68
N MET A 348 -15.21 -0.69 22.12
CA MET A 348 -13.89 -0.52 21.49
C MET A 348 -13.04 -1.80 21.58
N GLU A 349 -12.54 -2.22 20.42
CA GLU A 349 -11.74 -3.42 20.21
C GLU A 349 -10.25 -3.08 20.04
N GLU A 350 -9.92 -1.95 19.43
CA GLU A 350 -8.53 -1.55 19.21
C GLU A 350 -8.32 -0.04 19.42
N LEU A 351 -7.24 0.29 20.13
CA LEU A 351 -6.78 1.65 20.38
C LEU A 351 -5.29 1.76 20.06
N LEU A 352 -4.97 2.63 19.10
CA LEU A 352 -3.59 2.94 18.69
C LEU A 352 -3.17 4.32 19.20
N LEU A 353 -2.07 4.37 19.93
CA LEU A 353 -1.48 5.59 20.47
C LEU A 353 -0.06 5.72 19.94
N ASP A 354 0.23 6.82 19.24
CA ASP A 354 1.57 7.11 18.72
C ASP A 354 1.98 8.53 19.10
N GLN A 355 3.14 8.72 19.73
CA GLN A 355 3.64 10.06 20.11
C GLN A 355 2.65 10.87 20.98
N CYS A 356 2.15 10.26 22.06
CA CYS A 356 1.34 10.94 23.08
C CYS A 356 2.16 10.99 24.39
N PRO A 357 2.89 12.09 24.67
CA PRO A 357 3.89 12.14 25.73
C PRO A 357 3.30 12.26 27.14
N GLU A 358 2.13 12.85 27.30
CA GLU A 358 1.47 13.06 28.61
C GLU A 358 0.77 11.81 29.15
N LEU A 359 0.78 10.71 28.40
CA LEU A 359 0.20 9.44 28.86
C LEU A 359 1.14 8.71 29.82
N THR A 360 0.57 8.16 30.90
CA THR A 360 1.31 7.48 31.96
C THR A 360 0.75 6.10 32.28
N GLU A 361 1.40 5.35 33.17
CA GLU A 361 0.93 4.02 33.61
C GLU A 361 -0.47 4.03 34.24
N ASP A 362 -0.90 5.17 34.79
CA ASP A 362 -2.25 5.33 35.38
C ASP A 362 -3.36 5.03 34.35
N LEU A 363 -3.11 5.30 33.07
CA LEU A 363 -3.98 4.89 31.96
C LEU A 363 -4.22 3.38 31.97
N LEU A 364 -3.16 2.56 32.07
CA LEU A 364 -3.27 1.10 31.97
C LEU A 364 -4.11 0.54 33.13
N HIS A 365 -3.87 1.04 34.34
CA HIS A 365 -4.67 0.69 35.51
C HIS A 365 -6.13 1.11 35.35
N GLY A 366 -6.37 2.33 34.85
CA GLY A 366 -7.69 2.85 34.55
C GLY A 366 -8.44 2.00 33.52
N VAL A 367 -7.77 1.61 32.43
CA VAL A 367 -8.34 0.78 31.36
C VAL A 367 -8.74 -0.58 31.92
N LEU A 368 -7.86 -1.25 32.68
CA LEU A 368 -8.19 -2.51 33.34
C LEU A 368 -9.42 -2.37 34.25
N LYS A 369 -9.51 -1.30 35.03
CA LYS A 369 -10.65 -1.06 35.93
C LYS A 369 -11.96 -0.84 35.16
N VAL A 370 -11.92 -0.05 34.08
CA VAL A 370 -13.10 0.21 33.24
C VAL A 370 -13.56 -1.06 32.53
N ARG A 371 -12.63 -1.87 32.02
CA ARG A 371 -12.96 -3.08 31.25
C ARG A 371 -13.36 -4.26 32.13
N SER A 372 -12.77 -4.42 33.31
CA SER A 372 -13.13 -5.47 34.27
C SER A 372 -14.49 -5.27 34.95
N SER A 373 -15.03 -4.05 34.94
CA SER A 373 -16.35 -3.73 35.52
C SER A 373 -17.52 -3.79 34.52
N GLY A 374 -17.26 -4.06 33.25
CA GLY A 374 -18.26 -4.10 32.18
C GLY A 374 -19.06 -5.41 32.09
N ILE A 375 -20.32 -5.31 31.64
CA ILE A 375 -21.27 -6.44 31.50
C ILE A 375 -20.93 -7.35 30.29
N LYS A 376 -20.15 -6.85 29.32
CA LYS A 376 -19.64 -7.62 28.17
C LYS A 376 -18.14 -7.41 28.06
N GLN A 377 -17.36 -8.49 28.14
CA GLN A 377 -15.91 -8.48 27.95
C GLN A 377 -15.60 -8.46 26.45
N VAL A 378 -15.53 -7.26 25.87
CA VAL A 378 -14.86 -7.05 24.59
C VAL A 378 -13.39 -6.81 24.89
N HIS A 379 -12.50 -7.64 24.36
CA HIS A 379 -11.06 -7.48 24.51
C HIS A 379 -10.61 -6.20 23.79
N LEU A 380 -9.90 -5.33 24.51
CA LEU A 380 -9.31 -4.11 23.96
C LEU A 380 -7.82 -4.37 23.68
N LEU A 381 -7.44 -4.29 22.41
CA LEU A 381 -6.05 -4.28 21.97
C LEU A 381 -5.50 -2.86 22.04
N LEU A 382 -4.58 -2.62 22.98
CA LEU A 382 -3.88 -1.34 23.09
C LEU A 382 -2.51 -1.45 22.43
N ARG A 383 -2.23 -0.63 21.42
CA ARG A 383 -0.89 -0.50 20.84
C ARG A 383 -0.33 0.87 21.08
N ILE A 384 0.88 0.91 21.63
CA ILE A 384 1.56 2.15 22.00
C ILE A 384 2.88 2.23 21.23
N ALA A 385 3.12 3.38 20.62
CA ALA A 385 4.37 3.70 19.94
C ALA A 385 4.86 5.08 20.39
N LYS A 386 6.18 5.21 20.62
CA LYS A 386 6.84 6.50 20.86
C LYS A 386 6.21 7.39 21.96
N SER A 387 5.63 6.77 22.99
CA SER A 387 5.14 7.43 24.21
C SER A 387 6.04 7.02 25.39
N PRO A 388 7.13 7.75 25.66
CA PRO A 388 8.20 7.28 26.55
C PRO A 388 7.72 7.07 27.98
N ASN A 389 6.92 8.00 28.54
CA ASN A 389 6.45 7.92 29.92
C ASN A 389 5.59 6.68 30.20
N LEU A 390 4.73 6.30 29.24
CA LEU A 390 3.91 5.10 29.32
C LEU A 390 4.73 3.83 29.02
N TRP A 391 5.57 3.87 27.98
CA TRP A 391 6.33 2.71 27.53
C TRP A 391 7.42 2.29 28.51
N ASP A 392 8.21 3.25 29.01
CA ASP A 392 9.32 2.99 29.92
C ASP A 392 8.80 2.43 31.24
N THR A 393 7.70 2.98 31.75
CA THR A 393 7.04 2.49 32.98
C THR A 393 6.44 1.09 32.78
N TYR A 394 5.77 0.83 31.64
CA TYR A 394 5.28 -0.51 31.30
C TYR A 394 6.40 -1.56 31.27
N GLN A 395 7.55 -1.22 30.67
CA GLN A 395 8.71 -2.11 30.63
C GLN A 395 9.29 -2.40 32.01
N GLN A 396 9.32 -1.41 32.91
CA GLN A 396 9.76 -1.60 34.29
C GLN A 396 8.86 -2.55 35.09
N ASN A 397 7.56 -2.55 34.78
CA ASN A 397 6.53 -3.32 35.48
C ASN A 397 6.05 -4.56 34.70
N LEU A 398 6.78 -5.04 33.70
CA LEU A 398 6.35 -6.11 32.79
C LEU A 398 5.77 -7.35 33.50
N LYS A 399 6.41 -7.81 34.58
CA LYS A 399 5.97 -8.99 35.35
C LYS A 399 4.59 -8.81 36.00
N TYR A 400 4.27 -7.59 36.42
CA TYR A 400 2.96 -7.24 36.97
C TYR A 400 1.89 -7.32 35.88
N TRP A 401 2.21 -6.81 34.69
CA TRP A 401 1.29 -6.81 33.55
C TRP A 401 1.07 -8.23 32.99
N ASP A 402 2.11 -9.05 32.90
CA ASP A 402 2.01 -10.46 32.49
C ASP A 402 1.05 -11.25 33.40
N THR A 403 1.09 -10.99 34.71
CA THR A 403 0.18 -11.64 35.66
C THR A 403 -1.24 -11.11 35.57
N LYS A 404 -1.46 -9.87 35.14
CA LYS A 404 -2.81 -9.28 34.99
C LYS A 404 -3.48 -9.62 33.68
N ALA A 405 -2.73 -9.70 32.58
CA ALA A 405 -3.22 -10.05 31.25
C ALA A 405 -3.80 -11.47 31.16
N ILE A 406 -3.41 -12.38 32.06
CA ILE A 406 -3.95 -13.75 32.14
C ILE A 406 -5.38 -13.77 32.74
N TYR A 407 -5.80 -12.72 33.46
CA TYR A 407 -7.08 -12.65 34.17
C TYR A 407 -8.06 -11.62 33.61
N SER A 408 -7.75 -11.01 32.46
CA SER A 408 -8.53 -9.98 31.76
C SER A 408 -8.72 -10.36 30.30
#